data_AF-A0A3D1T0Z0-F1
#
_entry.id   AF-A0A3D1T0Z0-F1
#
_cell.length_a   1.000
_cell.length_b   1.000
_cell.length_c   1.000
_cell.angle_alpha   90.00
_cell.angle_beta   90.00
_cell.angle_gamma   90.00
#
_symmetry.space_group_name_H-M   'P 1'
#
loop_
_entity.id
_entity.type
_entity.pdbx_description
1 polymer ?
#
loop_
_entity_poly.entity_id
_entity_poly.type
_entity_poly.pdbx_seq_one_letter_code
_entity_poly.pdbx_strand_id
1 'polypeptide(L)'
;MIARQALHAAQICFTKPFSAEKLYLESPLPEDFAAALRHCEGAADTAGAAGTSDAADTGTASAAQPSKAPKTSKTSKAPDA
;
A
#
# COMPACT_ATOMS: atom_id res chain seq x y z
N MET A 1 7.03 6.40 -22.85
CA MET A 1 7.45 7.17 -21.65
C MET A 1 6.37 8.21 -21.34
N ILE A 2 6.07 8.46 -20.06
CA ILE A 2 5.11 9.51 -19.66
C ILE A 2 5.86 10.82 -19.39
N ALA A 3 5.27 11.96 -19.77
CA ALA A 3 5.88 13.29 -19.61
C ALA A 3 5.51 13.98 -18.27
N ARG A 4 4.97 13.21 -17.31
CA ARG A 4 4.46 13.69 -16.01
C ARG A 4 4.72 12.66 -14.93
N GLN A 5 4.46 13.02 -13.67
CA GLN A 5 4.55 12.08 -12.56
C GLN A 5 3.61 10.88 -12.77
N ALA A 6 4.08 9.68 -12.46
CA ALA A 6 3.29 8.45 -12.47
C ALA A 6 2.34 8.39 -11.25
N LEU A 7 1.42 9.35 -11.15
CA LEU A 7 0.47 9.47 -10.05
C LEU A 7 -0.92 9.79 -10.61
N HIS A 8 -1.89 8.91 -10.32
CA HIS A 8 -3.29 9.05 -10.71
C HIS A 8 -4.18 8.68 -9.53
N ALA A 9 -5.09 9.58 -9.13
CA ALA A 9 -6.10 9.30 -8.12
C ALA A 9 -7.26 8.53 -8.79
N ALA A 10 -7.15 7.20 -8.81
CA ALA A 10 -8.12 6.32 -9.46
C ALA A 10 -9.50 6.35 -8.80
N GLN A 11 -9.56 6.64 -7.50
CA GLN A 11 -10.82 6.68 -6.75
C GLN A 11 -10.78 7.77 -5.68
N ILE A 12 -11.94 8.38 -5.44
CA ILE A 12 -12.20 9.18 -4.24
C ILE A 12 -13.46 8.65 -3.55
N CYS A 13 -13.41 8.58 -2.22
CA CYS A 13 -14.54 8.23 -1.38
C CYS A 13 -14.71 9.28 -0.30
N PHE A 14 -15.94 9.75 -0.09
CA PHE A 14 -16.27 10.67 0.99
C PHE A 14 -17.73 10.51 1.43
N THR A 15 -18.03 10.93 2.64
CA THR A 15 -19.41 11.03 3.13
C THR A 15 -20.01 12.34 2.61
N LYS A 16 -21.22 12.29 2.03
CA LYS A 16 -21.91 13.51 1.56
C LYS A 16 -22.08 14.48 2.75
N PRO A 17 -21.86 15.79 2.58
CA PRO A 17 -21.86 16.72 3.71
C PRO A 17 -23.24 16.96 4.33
N PHE A 18 -24.31 16.63 3.60
CA PHE A 18 -25.71 16.80 4.03
C PHE A 18 -26.43 15.48 4.33
N SER A 19 -25.76 14.33 4.22
CA SER A 19 -26.36 13.02 4.49
C SER A 19 -25.31 12.01 4.95
N ALA A 20 -25.68 11.00 5.74
CA ALA A 20 -24.76 9.95 6.18
C ALA A 20 -24.32 8.96 5.07
N GLU A 21 -24.74 9.18 3.82
CA GLU A 21 -24.40 8.31 2.68
C GLU A 21 -22.94 8.51 2.24
N LYS A 22 -22.25 7.40 1.98
CA LYS A 22 -20.92 7.39 1.35
C LYS A 22 -21.05 7.44 -0.17
N LEU A 23 -20.30 8.34 -0.79
CA LEU A 23 -20.17 8.44 -2.24
C LEU A 23 -18.79 7.93 -2.66
N TYR A 24 -18.78 7.12 -3.72
CA TYR A 24 -17.58 6.61 -4.36
C TYR A 24 -17.57 7.10 -5.80
N LEU A 25 -16.46 7.72 -6.20
CA LEU A 25 -16.25 8.18 -7.57
C LEU A 25 -14.98 7.55 -8.10
N GLU A 26 -15.05 7.00 -9.30
CA GLU A 26 -13.94 6.36 -9.99
C GLU A 26 -13.54 7.17 -11.21
N SER A 27 -12.24 7.22 -11.48
CA SER A 27 -11.66 7.87 -12.64
C SER A 27 -10.89 6.84 -13.45
N PRO A 28 -11.27 6.58 -14.72
CA PRO A 28 -10.61 5.57 -15.54
C PRO A 28 -9.12 5.88 -15.70
N LEU A 29 -8.33 4.82 -15.90
CA LEU A 29 -6.89 4.97 -16.09
C LEU A 29 -6.60 5.79 -17.36
N PRO A 30 -5.80 6.86 -17.27
CA PRO A 30 -5.39 7.64 -18.44
C PRO A 30 -4.64 6.79 -19.48
N GLU A 31 -4.86 7.08 -20.77
CA GLU A 31 -4.29 6.30 -21.89
C GLU A 31 -2.75 6.26 -21.89
N ASP A 32 -2.12 7.37 -21.51
CA ASP A 32 -0.66 7.48 -21.41
C ASP A 32 -0.09 6.54 -20.33
N PHE A 33 -0.79 6.39 -19.21
CA PHE A 33 -0.43 5.48 -18.14
C PHE A 33 -0.68 4.04 -18.55
N ALA A 34 -1.80 3.76 -19.21
CA ALA A 34 -2.09 2.42 -19.74
C ALA A 34 -1.03 1.97 -20.75
N ALA A 35 -0.57 2.87 -21.63
CA ALA A 35 0.53 2.59 -22.56
C ALA A 35 1.84 2.33 -21.82
N ALA A 36 2.17 3.12 -20.81
CA ALA A 36 3.38 2.94 -20.04
C ALA A 36 3.41 1.61 -19.26
N LEU A 37 2.29 1.21 -18.65
CA LEU A 37 2.19 -0.07 -17.92
C LEU A 37 2.42 -1.27 -18.84
N ARG A 38 1.84 -1.28 -20.04
CA ARG A 38 2.06 -2.36 -21.03
C ARG A 38 3.53 -2.53 -21.39
N HIS A 39 4.30 -1.44 -21.45
CA HIS A 39 5.74 -1.52 -21.69
C HIS A 39 6.52 -2.09 -20.51
N CYS A 40 6.08 -1.85 -19.28
CA CYS A 40 6.69 -2.42 -18.08
C CYS A 40 6.38 -3.91 -17.94
N GLU A 41 5.17 -4.33 -18.28
CA GLU A 41 4.75 -5.74 -18.23
C GLU A 41 5.60 -6.62 -19.16
N GLY A 42 5.85 -6.19 -20.40
CA GLY A 42 6.71 -6.94 -21.34
C GLY A 42 8.20 -6.95 -20.99
N ALA A 43 8.68 -5.99 -20.19
CA ALA A 43 10.08 -5.94 -19.74
C ALA A 43 10.37 -6.90 -18.58
N ALA A 44 9.36 -7.27 -17.78
CA ALA A 44 9.52 -8.21 -16.66
C ALA A 44 9.85 -9.62 -17.15
N ASP A 45 9.27 -10.05 -18.27
CA ASP A 45 9.48 -11.40 -18.84
C ASP A 45 10.87 -11.59 -19.46
N THR A 46 11.52 -10.49 -19.88
CA THR A 46 12.87 -10.54 -20.47
C THR A 46 13.98 -10.38 -19.42
N ALA A 47 13.68 -9.86 -18.24
CA ALA A 47 14.63 -9.71 -17.13
C ALA A 47 14.84 -11.00 -16.30
N GLY A 48 13.94 -11.99 -16.40
CA GLY A 48 14.03 -13.26 -15.67
C GLY A 48 14.94 -14.32 -16.30
N ALA A 49 15.42 -14.13 -17.54
CA ALA A 49 16.21 -15.13 -18.27
C ALA A 49 17.73 -14.97 -18.13
N ALA A 50 18.21 -13.90 -17.50
CA ALA A 50 19.65 -13.60 -17.35
C ALA A 50 20.04 -13.51 -15.87
N GLY A 51 20.15 -14.66 -15.21
CA GLY A 51 20.53 -14.71 -13.78
C GLY A 51 20.82 -16.12 -13.27
N THR A 52 21.73 -16.84 -13.93
CA THR A 52 22.40 -18.01 -13.33
C THR A 52 23.64 -17.57 -12.56
N SER A 53 23.87 -18.20 -11.40
CA SER A 53 24.99 -18.07 -10.44
C SER A 53 25.13 -16.69 -9.78
N ASP A 54 25.15 -16.53 -8.47
CA ASP A 54 25.83 -17.36 -7.46
C ASP A 54 25.18 -17.15 -6.07
N ALA A 55 25.35 -18.13 -5.20
CA ALA A 55 24.74 -18.18 -3.88
C ALA A 55 25.42 -17.24 -2.85
N ALA A 56 24.66 -16.96 -1.79
CA ALA A 56 25.06 -16.47 -0.46
C ALA A 56 25.31 -14.96 -0.29
N ASP A 57 24.36 -14.28 0.36
CA ASP A 57 24.54 -13.87 1.77
C ASP A 57 23.20 -13.42 2.37
N THR A 58 22.86 -14.01 3.51
CA THR A 58 21.61 -13.79 4.25
C THR A 58 21.74 -12.56 5.15
N GLY A 59 21.30 -11.40 4.64
CA GLY A 59 21.13 -10.17 5.42
C GLY A 59 19.67 -9.94 5.83
N THR A 60 19.15 -10.71 6.79
CA THR A 60 17.82 -10.46 7.39
C THR A 60 17.87 -9.21 8.28
N ALA A 61 17.62 -8.03 7.72
CA ALA A 61 17.29 -6.84 8.50
C ALA A 61 15.77 -6.77 8.72
N SER A 62 15.30 -7.54 9.70
CA SER A 62 13.94 -7.46 10.22
C SER A 62 13.77 -6.14 10.99
N ALA A 63 13.20 -5.12 10.34
CA ALA A 63 12.70 -3.94 11.03
C ALA A 63 11.37 -4.32 11.72
N ALA A 64 11.49 -4.91 12.91
CA ALA A 64 10.36 -5.17 13.78
C ALA A 64 9.69 -3.85 14.20
N GLN A 65 8.36 -3.85 14.13
CA GLN A 65 7.43 -2.79 14.54
C GLN A 65 7.72 -2.21 15.95
N PRO A 66 7.31 -0.96 16.21
CA PRO A 66 7.19 -0.44 17.57
C PRO A 66 5.97 -1.08 18.26
N SER A 67 6.19 -2.20 18.94
CA SER A 67 5.20 -2.79 19.84
C SER A 67 5.21 -2.07 21.19
N LYS A 68 4.11 -1.39 21.48
CA LYS A 68 3.73 -0.84 22.79
C LYS A 68 3.87 -1.87 23.91
N ALA A 69 4.41 -1.43 25.06
CA ALA A 69 3.98 -1.73 26.44
C ALA A 69 5.06 -1.16 27.41
N PRO A 70 4.83 -0.97 28.73
CA PRO A 70 3.69 -1.43 29.54
C PRO A 70 3.15 -0.37 30.53
N LYS A 71 1.91 -0.56 31.02
CA LYS A 71 1.61 -0.39 32.46
C LYS A 71 0.52 -1.38 32.86
N THR A 72 0.95 -2.43 33.55
CA THR A 72 0.14 -3.23 34.45
C THR A 72 -0.12 -2.42 35.72
N SER A 73 -1.35 -2.36 36.20
CA SER A 73 -1.65 -2.35 37.65
C SER A 73 -3.13 -2.59 37.92
N LYS A 74 -3.38 -3.78 38.47
CA LYS A 74 -4.32 -4.12 39.56
C LYS A 74 -5.79 -3.67 39.48
N THR A 75 -6.61 -4.71 39.29
CA THR A 75 -7.86 -5.03 39.97
C THR A 75 -8.07 -4.37 41.34
N SER A 76 -9.23 -3.73 41.52
CA SER A 76 -10.03 -3.84 42.75
C SER A 76 -11.52 -3.58 42.43
N LYS A 77 -12.37 -4.32 43.14
CA LYS A 77 -13.80 -4.57 42.93
C LYS A 77 -14.61 -3.84 44.02
N ALA A 78 -15.58 -3.01 43.61
CA ALA A 78 -16.89 -2.61 44.22
C ALA A 78 -16.94 -2.12 45.71
N PRO A 79 -18.07 -1.56 46.25
CA PRO A 79 -19.38 -1.22 45.68
C PRO A 79 -19.91 0.22 46.04
N ASP A 80 -21.18 0.48 45.67
CA ASP A 80 -22.06 1.65 45.91
C ASP A 80 -22.01 2.34 47.29
N ALA A 81 -22.35 3.64 47.27
CA ALA A 81 -23.02 4.37 48.34
C ALA A 81 -23.92 5.46 47.74
#